data_AF-A0A522YZY0-F1
#
_entry.id   AF-A0A522YZY0-F1
#
_cell.length_a   1.000
_cell.length_b   1.000
_cell.length_c   1.000
_cell.angle_alpha   90.00
_cell.angle_beta   90.00
_cell.angle_gamma   90.00
#
_symmetry.space_group_name_H-M   'P 1'
#
loop_
_entity.id
_entity.type
_entity.pdbx_description
1 polymer ?
#
loop_
_entity_poly.entity_id
_entity_poly.type
_entity_poly.pdbx_seq_one_letter_code
_entity_poly.pdbx_strand_id
1 'polypeptide(L)'
;MNLLNLYFTPFAAAMVVAAVYFSEPDATTKYLSFGLLFFSLAVNHWFSKNTYRFVGWAGRLKVLQVWLTFLWSAVLAYLLMPYWAPIWLLLTMPPVIAALNQGRWQTVGTALVCGLSVLGLYYLRQLSVGMPLGADHWAQASVQALFIPVLAAFVHELAETALRMRDVAMRQ
;
A
#
# COMPACT_ATOMS: atom_id res chain seq x y z
N MET A 1 -10.08 -11.79 7.55
CA MET A 1 -9.83 -11.62 6.10
C MET A 1 -10.80 -10.64 5.43
N ASN A 2 -11.98 -10.34 6.02
CA ASN A 2 -12.93 -9.39 5.43
C ASN A 2 -12.47 -7.92 5.49
N LEU A 3 -11.84 -7.48 6.59
CA LEU A 3 -11.39 -6.09 6.81
C LEU A 3 -10.49 -5.53 5.70
N LEU A 4 -9.64 -6.39 5.11
CA LEU A 4 -8.64 -5.98 4.13
C LEU A 4 -9.29 -5.63 2.79
N ASN A 5 -10.15 -6.50 2.27
CA ASN A 5 -10.95 -6.19 1.09
C ASN A 5 -12.01 -5.11 1.35
N LEU A 6 -12.55 -5.04 2.56
CA LEU A 6 -13.65 -4.13 2.88
C LEU A 6 -13.19 -2.67 2.94
N TYR A 7 -11.93 -2.40 3.31
CA TYR A 7 -11.44 -1.04 3.51
C TYR A 7 -10.23 -0.65 2.66
N PHE A 8 -9.27 -1.56 2.41
CA PHE A 8 -8.04 -1.20 1.71
C PHE A 8 -8.24 -1.12 0.20
N THR A 9 -9.01 -2.06 -0.35
CA THR A 9 -9.39 -2.08 -1.76
C THR A 9 -10.21 -0.86 -2.19
N PRO A 10 -11.27 -0.44 -1.46
CA PRO A 10 -11.99 0.79 -1.81
C PRO A 10 -11.16 2.05 -1.58
N PHE A 11 -10.26 2.08 -0.59
CA PHE A 11 -9.34 3.20 -0.43
C PHE A 11 -8.43 3.37 -1.65
N ALA A 12 -7.80 2.29 -2.12
CA ALA A 12 -6.92 2.35 -3.31
C ALA A 12 -7.71 2.79 -4.56
N ALA A 13 -8.93 2.27 -4.72
CA ALA A 13 -9.82 2.68 -5.80
C ALA A 13 -10.20 4.17 -5.69
N ALA A 14 -10.60 4.63 -4.51
CA ALA A 14 -10.95 6.03 -4.27
C ALA A 14 -9.77 6.97 -4.55
N MET A 15 -8.57 6.59 -4.12
CA MET A 15 -7.34 7.33 -4.39
C MET A 15 -7.04 7.47 -5.88
N VAL A 16 -7.12 6.36 -6.64
CA VAL A 16 -6.86 6.37 -8.08
C VAL A 16 -7.96 7.12 -8.83
N VAL A 17 -9.23 6.91 -8.48
CA VAL A 17 -10.36 7.63 -9.10
C VAL A 17 -10.24 9.13 -8.83
N ALA A 18 -9.94 9.54 -7.60
CA ALA A 18 -9.73 10.94 -7.25
C ALA A 18 -8.54 11.53 -8.04
N ALA A 19 -7.40 10.84 -8.07
CA ALA A 19 -6.23 11.27 -8.82
C ALA A 19 -6.52 11.46 -10.31
N VAL A 20 -7.28 10.55 -10.92
CA VAL A 20 -7.63 10.67 -12.34
C VAL A 20 -8.69 11.74 -12.59
N TYR A 21 -9.67 11.88 -11.68
CA TYR A 21 -10.76 12.84 -11.83
C TYR A 21 -10.29 14.29 -11.68
N PHE A 22 -9.45 14.57 -10.68
CA PHE A 22 -9.02 15.94 -10.38
C PHE A 22 -7.80 16.40 -11.17
N SER A 23 -6.92 15.48 -11.55
CA SER A 23 -5.63 15.85 -12.15
C SER A 23 -5.57 15.68 -13.66
N GLU A 24 -6.68 15.25 -14.28
CA GLU A 24 -6.85 15.05 -15.74
C GLU A 24 -5.57 14.57 -16.45
N PRO A 25 -5.03 13.38 -16.07
CA PRO A 25 -3.77 12.91 -16.62
C PRO A 25 -3.88 12.55 -18.11
N ASP A 26 -2.73 12.46 -18.79
CA ASP A 26 -2.65 12.02 -20.19
C ASP A 26 -3.46 10.73 -20.42
N ALA A 27 -4.05 10.60 -21.62
CA ALA A 27 -4.90 9.47 -21.97
C ALA A 27 -4.21 8.13 -21.68
N THR A 28 -2.91 8.02 -21.98
CA THR A 28 -2.13 6.81 -21.74
C THR A 28 -2.03 6.48 -20.25
N THR A 29 -1.66 7.46 -19.43
CA THR A 29 -1.55 7.30 -17.97
C THR A 29 -2.90 6.94 -17.37
N LYS A 30 -3.98 7.60 -17.80
CA LYS A 30 -5.35 7.32 -17.36
C LYS A 30 -5.76 5.86 -17.61
N TYR A 31 -5.61 5.38 -18.84
CA TYR A 31 -5.98 4.00 -19.18
C TYR A 31 -5.10 2.96 -18.48
N LEU A 32 -3.79 3.23 -18.37
CA LEU A 32 -2.87 2.34 -17.63
C LEU A 32 -3.22 2.28 -16.14
N SER A 33 -3.49 3.42 -15.50
CA SER A 33 -3.87 3.46 -14.08
C SER A 33 -5.20 2.74 -13.82
N PHE A 34 -6.21 2.93 -14.67
CA PHE A 34 -7.48 2.19 -14.53
C PHE A 34 -7.33 0.70 -14.83
N GLY A 35 -6.56 0.34 -15.86
CA GLY A 35 -6.28 -1.06 -16.18
C GLY A 35 -5.56 -1.77 -15.04
N LEU A 36 -4.55 -1.12 -14.46
CA LEU A 36 -3.80 -1.64 -13.33
C LEU A 36 -4.64 -1.72 -12.06
N LEU A 37 -5.49 -0.71 -11.80
CA LEU A 37 -6.47 -0.75 -10.71
C LEU A 37 -7.42 -1.94 -10.88
N PHE A 38 -8.05 -2.09 -12.05
CA PHE A 38 -8.98 -3.18 -12.31
C PHE A 38 -8.30 -4.54 -12.19
N PHE A 39 -7.08 -4.68 -12.70
CA PHE A 39 -6.29 -5.90 -12.57
C PHE A 39 -5.98 -6.22 -11.10
N SER A 40 -5.56 -5.21 -10.32
CA SER A 40 -5.36 -5.32 -8.87
C SER A 40 -6.64 -5.78 -8.15
N LEU A 41 -7.80 -5.23 -8.50
CA LEU A 41 -9.10 -5.63 -7.94
C LEU A 41 -9.41 -7.10 -8.27
N ALA A 42 -9.25 -7.50 -9.52
CA ALA A 42 -9.52 -8.86 -9.98
C ALA A 42 -8.60 -9.88 -9.27
N VAL A 43 -7.31 -9.59 -9.16
CA VAL A 43 -6.34 -10.43 -8.47
C VAL A 43 -6.67 -10.51 -6.97
N ASN A 44 -6.94 -9.39 -6.30
CA ASN A 44 -7.31 -9.39 -4.88
C ASN A 44 -8.60 -10.17 -4.60
N HIS A 45 -9.60 -10.03 -5.48
CA HIS A 45 -10.83 -10.80 -5.41
C HIS A 45 -10.57 -12.30 -5.56
N TRP A 46 -9.72 -12.68 -6.51
CA TRP A 46 -9.33 -14.08 -6.73
C TRP A 46 -8.62 -14.68 -5.51
N PHE A 47 -7.63 -13.98 -4.96
CA PHE A 47 -6.94 -14.43 -3.73
C PHE A 47 -7.91 -14.64 -2.58
N SER A 48 -8.86 -13.72 -2.41
CA SER A 48 -9.81 -13.78 -1.30
C SER A 48 -10.76 -14.97 -1.43
N LYS A 49 -11.20 -15.29 -2.65
CA LYS A 49 -12.04 -16.47 -2.91
C LYS A 49 -11.26 -17.78 -2.74
N ASN A 50 -10.00 -17.81 -3.18
CA ASN A 50 -9.19 -19.04 -3.15
C ASN A 50 -8.44 -19.30 -1.84
N THR A 51 -8.35 -18.33 -0.92
CA THR A 51 -7.61 -18.55 0.34
C THR A 51 -8.21 -19.69 1.18
N TYR A 52 -9.54 -19.86 1.17
CA TYR A 52 -10.20 -20.97 1.88
C TYR A 52 -9.92 -22.34 1.27
N ARG A 53 -9.61 -22.40 -0.03
CA ARG A 53 -9.32 -23.66 -0.73
C ARG A 53 -7.92 -24.19 -0.45
N PHE A 54 -6.99 -23.33 -0.03
CA PHE A 54 -5.59 -23.66 0.18
C PHE A 54 -5.12 -23.35 1.61
N VAL A 55 -5.79 -23.95 2.60
CA VAL A 55 -5.50 -23.73 4.04
C VAL A 55 -4.03 -23.99 4.38
N GLY A 56 -3.42 -25.03 3.82
CA GLY A 56 -1.99 -25.35 4.03
C GLY A 56 -1.01 -24.33 3.42
N TRP A 57 -1.45 -23.51 2.48
CA TRP A 57 -0.62 -22.47 1.82
C TRP A 57 -1.02 -21.05 2.23
N ALA A 58 -2.00 -20.90 3.12
CA ALA A 58 -2.57 -19.60 3.50
C ALA A 58 -1.49 -18.62 3.99
N GLY A 59 -0.48 -19.08 4.72
CA GLY A 59 0.64 -18.24 5.16
C GLY A 59 1.44 -17.65 4.00
N ARG A 60 1.80 -18.48 3.00
CA ARG A 60 2.56 -18.03 1.81
C ARG A 60 1.73 -17.13 0.91
N LEU A 61 0.43 -17.43 0.76
CA LEU A 61 -0.49 -16.61 -0.03
C LEU A 61 -0.63 -15.20 0.54
N LYS A 62 -0.63 -15.04 1.88
CA LYS A 62 -0.66 -13.73 2.53
C LYS A 62 0.62 -12.92 2.29
N VAL A 63 1.77 -13.57 2.31
CA VAL A 63 3.05 -12.90 1.98
C VAL A 63 3.03 -12.45 0.53
N LEU A 64 2.60 -13.33 -0.38
CA LEU A 64 2.46 -12.99 -1.80
C LEU A 64 1.49 -11.82 -2.02
N GLN A 65 0.37 -11.78 -1.29
CA GLN A 65 -0.60 -10.69 -1.38
C GLN A 65 0.00 -9.34 -0.95
N VAL A 66 0.81 -9.31 0.11
CA VAL A 66 1.52 -8.09 0.53
C VAL A 66 2.41 -7.56 -0.58
N TRP A 67 3.23 -8.44 -1.18
CA TRP A 67 4.18 -8.03 -2.22
C TRP A 67 3.52 -7.67 -3.55
N LEU A 68 2.44 -8.36 -3.92
CA LEU A 68 1.63 -7.96 -5.08
C LEU A 68 0.98 -6.60 -4.84
N THR A 69 0.42 -6.37 -3.65
CA THR A 69 -0.15 -5.06 -3.31
C THR A 69 0.91 -3.97 -3.35
N PHE A 70 2.12 -4.25 -2.88
CA PHE A 70 3.25 -3.33 -3.00
C PHE A 70 3.57 -3.03 -4.45
N LEU A 71 3.69 -4.05 -5.31
CA LEU A 71 4.02 -3.88 -6.72
C LEU A 71 2.98 -3.00 -7.44
N TRP A 72 1.69 -3.27 -7.25
CA TRP A 72 0.62 -2.44 -7.83
C TRP A 72 0.64 -1.01 -7.28
N SER A 73 0.82 -0.86 -5.98
CA SER A 73 0.85 0.45 -5.32
C SER A 73 2.06 1.28 -5.76
N ALA A 74 3.23 0.66 -5.92
CA ALA A 74 4.45 1.32 -6.38
C ALA A 74 4.32 1.79 -7.84
N VAL A 75 3.78 0.94 -8.72
CA VAL A 75 3.56 1.32 -10.13
C VAL A 75 2.49 2.40 -10.24
N LEU A 76 1.37 2.29 -9.52
CA LEU A 76 0.34 3.33 -9.50
C LEU A 76 0.88 4.65 -8.93
N ALA A 77 1.64 4.59 -7.83
CA ALA A 77 2.27 5.76 -7.25
C ALA A 77 3.23 6.42 -8.24
N TYR A 78 4.08 5.65 -8.94
CA TYR A 78 4.97 6.20 -9.97
C TYR A 78 4.21 6.92 -11.09
N LEU A 79 3.14 6.30 -11.61
CA LEU A 79 2.35 6.86 -12.72
C LEU A 79 1.59 8.12 -12.31
N LEU A 80 1.05 8.17 -11.09
CA LEU A 80 0.14 9.22 -10.64
C LEU A 80 0.79 10.27 -9.73
N MET A 81 2.03 10.06 -9.26
CA MET A 81 2.78 11.01 -8.42
C MET A 81 2.90 12.42 -9.01
N PRO A 82 3.08 12.62 -10.34
CA PRO A 82 3.10 13.96 -10.92
C PRO A 82 1.76 14.69 -10.85
N TYR A 83 0.68 13.94 -10.71
CA TYR A 83 -0.68 14.42 -10.88
C TYR A 83 -1.37 14.63 -9.53
N TRP A 84 -1.09 13.78 -8.53
CA TRP A 84 -1.82 13.75 -7.27
C TRP A 84 -0.88 13.59 -6.07
N ALA A 85 -0.70 14.67 -5.31
CA ALA A 85 0.26 14.74 -4.22
C ALA A 85 0.12 13.62 -3.16
N PRO A 86 -1.08 13.22 -2.69
CA PRO A 86 -1.17 12.21 -1.64
C PRO A 86 -1.12 10.76 -2.15
N ILE A 87 -0.78 10.50 -3.42
CA ILE A 87 -0.77 9.13 -3.96
C ILE A 87 0.22 8.19 -3.27
N TRP A 88 1.26 8.73 -2.63
CA TRP A 88 2.24 7.96 -1.86
C TRP A 88 1.58 7.15 -0.72
N LEU A 89 0.38 7.52 -0.28
CA LEU A 89 -0.42 6.75 0.69
C LEU A 89 -0.76 5.34 0.18
N LEU A 90 -0.75 5.08 -1.13
CA LEU A 90 -0.88 3.71 -1.63
C LEU A 90 0.23 2.79 -1.07
N LEU A 91 1.42 3.32 -0.81
CA LEU A 91 2.54 2.57 -0.23
C LEU A 91 2.38 2.31 1.28
N THR A 92 1.38 2.90 1.95
CA THR A 92 1.05 2.49 3.33
C THR A 92 0.25 1.20 3.38
N MET A 93 -0.39 0.79 2.28
CA MET A 93 -1.26 -0.39 2.27
C MET A 93 -0.50 -1.69 2.50
N PRO A 94 0.61 -1.99 1.78
CA PRO A 94 1.34 -3.24 1.98
C PRO A 94 1.79 -3.49 3.44
N PRO A 95 2.40 -2.54 4.16
CA PRO A 95 2.78 -2.79 5.54
C PRO A 95 1.61 -2.85 6.50
N VAL A 96 0.47 -2.21 6.21
CA VAL A 96 -0.74 -2.42 7.02
C VAL A 96 -1.31 -3.83 6.81
N ILE A 97 -1.30 -4.33 5.56
CA ILE A 97 -1.67 -5.73 5.27
C ILE A 97 -0.75 -6.68 6.01
N ALA A 98 0.55 -6.40 6.04
CA ALA A 98 1.53 -7.16 6.82
C ALA A 98 1.21 -7.08 8.33
N ALA A 99 0.95 -5.89 8.88
CA ALA A 99 0.62 -5.68 10.29
C ALA A 99 -0.56 -6.54 10.77
N LEU A 100 -1.57 -6.71 9.92
CA LEU A 100 -2.79 -7.48 10.23
C LEU A 100 -2.63 -9.00 10.06
N ASN A 101 -1.61 -9.47 9.35
CA ASN A 101 -1.52 -10.86 8.91
C ASN A 101 -0.19 -11.55 9.23
N GLN A 102 0.85 -10.79 9.58
CA GLN A 102 2.23 -11.21 9.73
C GLN A 102 2.81 -10.71 11.05
N GLY A 103 4.02 -11.17 11.40
CA GLY A 103 4.71 -10.75 12.62
C GLY A 103 5.29 -9.34 12.53
N ARG A 104 5.70 -8.81 13.69
CA ARG A 104 6.30 -7.47 13.83
C ARG A 104 7.46 -7.21 12.88
N TRP A 105 8.41 -8.15 12.81
CA TRP A 105 9.60 -8.01 11.96
C TRP A 105 9.28 -7.96 10.48
N GLN A 106 8.32 -8.77 10.03
CA GLN A 106 7.87 -8.79 8.64
C GLN A 106 7.16 -7.47 8.29
N THR A 107 6.32 -6.97 9.20
CA THR A 107 5.64 -5.68 9.07
C THR A 107 6.62 -4.52 8.94
N VAL A 108 7.61 -4.45 9.85
CA VAL A 108 8.65 -3.42 9.80
C VAL A 108 9.48 -3.53 8.51
N GLY A 109 9.85 -4.75 8.11
CA GLY A 109 10.57 -4.98 6.85
C GLY A 109 9.81 -4.47 5.63
N THR A 110 8.51 -4.81 5.52
CA THR A 110 7.66 -4.29 4.44
C THR A 110 7.54 -2.77 4.49
N ALA A 111 7.41 -2.19 5.68
CA ALA A 111 7.26 -0.75 5.84
C ALA A 111 8.52 0.02 5.45
N LEU A 112 9.70 -0.51 5.80
CA LEU A 112 10.98 0.06 5.36
C LEU A 112 11.13 0.01 3.84
N VAL A 113 10.79 -1.12 3.21
CA VAL A 113 10.82 -1.22 1.73
C VAL A 113 9.87 -0.20 1.10
N CYS A 114 8.67 -0.04 1.65
CA CYS A 114 7.71 0.95 1.15
C CYS A 114 8.19 2.40 1.36
N GLY A 115 8.76 2.71 2.52
CA GLY A 115 9.34 4.03 2.82
C GLY A 115 10.52 4.37 1.91
N LEU A 116 11.45 3.43 1.72
CA LEU A 116 12.55 3.57 0.76
C LEU A 116 12.04 3.71 -0.68
N SER A 117 10.95 3.02 -1.03
CA SER A 117 10.34 3.17 -2.35
C SER A 117 9.79 4.57 -2.58
N VAL A 118 9.24 5.25 -1.55
CA VAL A 118 8.85 6.67 -1.67
C VAL A 118 10.07 7.50 -2.06
N LEU A 119 11.18 7.39 -1.33
CA LEU A 119 12.41 8.13 -1.67
C LEU A 119 12.89 7.81 -3.08
N GLY A 120 12.86 6.53 -3.46
CA GLY A 120 13.21 6.06 -4.80
C GLY A 120 12.32 6.65 -5.89
N LEU A 121 11.01 6.79 -5.65
CA LEU A 121 10.08 7.40 -6.59
C LEU A 121 10.38 8.89 -6.82
N TYR A 122 10.65 9.64 -5.74
CA TYR A 122 11.08 11.05 -5.88
C TYR A 122 12.41 11.14 -6.64
N TYR A 123 13.39 10.29 -6.31
CA TYR A 123 14.67 10.25 -7.01
C TYR A 123 14.52 9.92 -8.51
N LEU A 124 13.74 8.89 -8.85
CA LEU A 124 13.44 8.55 -10.24
C LEU A 124 12.75 9.70 -10.97
N ARG A 125 11.87 10.44 -10.26
CA ARG A 125 11.20 11.60 -10.84
C ARG A 125 12.20 12.72 -11.14
N GLN A 126 13.13 12.99 -10.24
CA GLN A 126 14.20 13.96 -10.45
C GLN A 126 14.96 13.67 -11.75
N LEU A 127 15.32 12.40 -11.97
CA LEU A 127 16.00 11.96 -13.19
C LEU A 127 15.12 12.14 -14.43
N SER A 128 13.83 11.82 -14.35
CA SER A 128 12.91 11.95 -15.50
C SER A 128 12.65 13.39 -15.93
N VAL A 129 12.70 14.34 -14.99
CA VAL A 129 12.45 15.77 -15.25
C VAL A 129 13.75 16.52 -15.55
N GLY A 130 14.90 15.95 -15.20
CA GLY A 130 16.22 16.56 -15.44
C GLY A 130 16.51 17.78 -14.55
N MET A 131 15.71 18.00 -13.50
CA MET A 131 15.87 19.11 -12.56
C MET A 131 16.11 18.57 -11.15
N PRO A 132 17.07 19.14 -10.39
CA PRO A 132 17.30 18.72 -9.02
C PRO A 132 16.07 19.00 -8.15
N LEU A 133 15.74 18.04 -7.27
CA LEU A 133 14.70 18.24 -6.26
C LEU A 133 15.18 19.29 -5.26
N GLY A 134 14.39 20.33 -5.06
CA GLY A 134 14.63 21.33 -4.02
C GLY A 134 14.62 20.71 -2.61
N ALA A 135 15.22 21.41 -1.65
CA ALA A 135 15.29 20.97 -0.25
C ALA A 135 13.90 20.65 0.33
N ASP A 136 12.88 21.45 -0.04
CA ASP A 136 11.50 21.27 0.43
C ASP A 136 10.91 19.92 -0.01
N HIS A 137 11.16 19.50 -1.25
CA HIS A 137 10.64 18.22 -1.74
C HIS A 137 11.38 17.02 -1.15
N TRP A 138 12.68 17.15 -0.87
CA TRP A 138 13.42 16.13 -0.13
C TRP A 138 12.95 16.02 1.32
N ALA A 139 12.68 17.14 1.98
CA ALA A 139 12.08 17.15 3.31
C ALA A 139 10.71 16.47 3.30
N GLN A 140 9.86 16.81 2.34
CA GLN A 140 8.55 16.16 2.16
C GLN A 140 8.68 14.65 1.93
N ALA A 141 9.54 14.21 1.01
CA ALA A 141 9.76 12.79 0.73
C ALA A 141 10.29 12.03 1.95
N SER A 142 11.17 12.66 2.74
CA SER A 142 11.73 12.09 3.97
C SER A 142 10.68 11.90 5.05
N VAL A 143 9.81 12.91 5.25
CA VAL A 143 8.69 12.81 6.19
C VAL A 143 7.71 11.71 5.77
N GLN A 144 7.38 11.63 4.47
CA GLN A 144 6.52 10.57 3.93
C GLN A 144 7.13 9.18 4.11
N ALA A 145 8.44 9.04 3.86
CA ALA A 145 9.17 7.79 4.02
C ALA A 145 9.23 7.33 5.48
N LEU A 146 9.39 8.26 6.44
CA LEU A 146 9.37 7.98 7.87
C LEU A 146 7.97 7.72 8.42
N PHE A 147 6.94 8.32 7.82
CA PHE A 147 5.56 8.10 8.24
C PHE A 147 5.12 6.64 8.05
N ILE A 148 5.51 6.00 6.94
CA ILE A 148 5.12 4.62 6.62
C ILE A 148 5.49 3.60 7.73
N PRO A 149 6.75 3.50 8.21
CA PRO A 149 7.11 2.58 9.28
C PRO A 149 6.47 2.94 10.63
N VAL A 150 6.29 4.23 10.93
CA VAL A 150 5.62 4.68 12.15
C VAL A 150 4.15 4.22 12.14
N LEU A 151 3.44 4.46 11.04
CA LEU A 151 2.05 4.02 10.86
C LEU A 151 1.95 2.49 10.94
N ALA A 152 2.85 1.77 10.28
CA ALA A 152 2.85 0.31 10.28
C ALA A 152 3.02 -0.28 11.69
N ALA A 153 3.95 0.28 12.48
CA ALA A 153 4.15 -0.12 13.86
C ALA A 153 2.90 0.18 14.72
N PHE A 154 2.31 1.37 14.56
CA PHE A 154 1.09 1.74 15.26
C PHE A 154 -0.07 0.78 14.96
N VAL A 155 -0.31 0.47 13.68
CA VAL A 155 -1.37 -0.46 13.27
C VAL A 155 -1.13 -1.88 13.78
N HIS A 156 0.13 -2.31 13.84
CA HIS A 156 0.49 -3.62 14.39
C HIS A 156 0.14 -3.73 15.88
N GLU A 157 0.50 -2.73 16.69
CA GLU A 157 0.18 -2.71 18.12
C GLU A 157 -1.34 -2.64 18.37
N LEU A 158 -2.08 -1.91 17.53
CA LEU A 158 -3.55 -1.91 17.57
C LEU A 158 -4.13 -3.30 17.26
N ALA A 159 -3.58 -3.97 16.24
CA ALA A 159 -4.03 -5.31 15.86
C ALA A 159 -3.77 -6.33 16.98
N GLU A 160 -2.59 -6.29 17.60
CA GLU A 160 -2.29 -7.15 18.76
C GLU A 160 -3.20 -6.84 19.95
N THR A 161 -3.43 -5.58 20.26
CA THR A 161 -4.29 -5.16 21.38
C THR A 161 -5.73 -5.63 21.17
N ALA A 162 -6.26 -5.49 19.95
CA ALA A 162 -7.61 -5.96 19.61
C ALA A 162 -7.75 -7.49 19.77
N LEU A 163 -6.73 -8.26 19.39
CA LEU A 163 -6.71 -9.71 19.61
C LEU A 163 -6.69 -10.05 21.10
N ARG A 164 -5.87 -9.36 21.90
CA ARG A 164 -5.81 -9.56 23.35
C ARG A 164 -7.13 -9.25 24.04
N MET A 165 -7.79 -8.14 23.68
CA MET A 165 -9.10 -7.78 24.24
C MET A 165 -10.18 -8.83 23.91
N ARG A 166 -10.21 -9.34 22.68
CA ARG A 166 -11.12 -10.42 22.27
C ARG A 166 -10.86 -11.69 23.08
N ASP A 167 -9.60 -12.06 23.26
CA ASP A 167 -9.23 -13.29 23.96
C ASP A 167 -9.54 -13.21 25.46
N VAL A 168 -9.49 -12.01 26.06
CA VAL A 168 -9.97 -11.76 27.43
C VAL A 168 -11.49 -11.89 27.51
N ALA A 169 -12.24 -11.30 26.58
CA ALA A 169 -13.70 -11.35 26.56
C ALA A 169 -14.24 -12.78 26.37
N MET A 170 -13.54 -13.65 25.64
CA MET A 170 -13.92 -15.06 25.43
C MET A 170 -13.61 -15.98 26.61
N ARG A 171 -12.87 -15.51 27.62
CA ARG A 171 -12.54 -16.26 28.83
C ARG A 171 -13.47 -15.97 30.01
N GLN A 172 -14.32 -14.95 29.89
CA GLN A 172 -15.38 -14.60 30.86
C GLN A 172 -16.69 -15.29 30.46
#